data_AF-A0A3B0X5E5-F1
#
_entry.id   AF-A0A3B0X5E5-F1
#
_cell.length_a   1.000
_cell.length_b   1.000
_cell.length_c   1.000
_cell.angle_alpha   90.00
_cell.angle_beta   90.00
_cell.angle_gamma   90.00
#
_symmetry.space_group_name_H-M   'P 1'
#
loop_
_entity.id
_entity.type
_entity.pdbx_description
1 polymer ?
#
loop_
_entity_poly.entity_id
_entity_poly.type
_entity_poly.pdbx_seq_one_letter_code
_entity_poly.pdbx_strand_id
1 'polypeptide(L)'
;MNLQHIFLSIFALCLLFISGCNTGESIAVENTSIRKITLRSHYSSNQCGISNASVILINNKAELETIITRSRRAVLSDKPVTLPEINFSENLALLIALGTKSSAGYGIQLNADSAEMRSEKLILPVDIISPDKNGFQAQIMTSPCMIISFTKGGYTQIIVNEVLELQLEL
;
A
#
# COMPACT_ATOMS: atom_id res chain seq x y z
N MET A 1 68.09 32.20 26.61
CA MET A 1 67.60 31.13 27.51
C MET A 1 66.18 31.46 27.90
N ASN A 2 65.11 30.73 27.55
CA ASN A 2 64.95 29.59 26.64
C ASN A 2 63.52 29.61 26.08
N LEU A 3 63.42 29.71 24.75
CA LEU A 3 62.18 29.78 23.95
C LEU A 3 61.35 28.48 23.98
N GLN A 4 61.89 27.40 24.58
CA GLN A 4 61.23 26.10 24.71
C GLN A 4 60.20 26.01 25.85
N HIS A 5 60.25 26.87 26.87
CA HIS A 5 59.30 26.78 28.00
C HIS A 5 57.93 27.42 27.70
N ILE A 6 57.87 28.34 26.72
CA ILE A 6 56.60 28.98 26.30
C ILE A 6 55.73 27.98 25.52
N PHE A 7 56.35 27.14 24.68
CA PHE A 7 55.62 26.14 23.88
C PHE A 7 55.00 25.03 24.73
N LEU A 8 55.62 24.64 25.85
CA LEU A 8 55.08 23.59 26.73
C LEU A 8 53.88 24.06 27.57
N SER A 9 53.77 25.36 27.89
CA SER A 9 52.68 25.87 28.73
C SER A 9 51.38 26.14 27.96
N ILE A 10 51.45 26.33 26.64
CA ILE A 10 50.26 26.57 25.80
C ILE A 10 49.54 25.24 25.48
N PHE A 11 50.28 24.13 25.38
CA PHE A 11 49.68 22.82 25.07
C PHE A 11 48.91 22.21 26.25
N ALA A 12 49.24 22.58 27.49
CA ALA A 12 48.60 22.04 28.69
C ALA A 12 47.27 22.71 29.08
N LEU A 13 46.93 23.89 28.52
CA LEU A 13 45.72 24.63 28.90
C LEU A 13 44.52 24.39 27.96
N CYS A 14 44.67 23.58 26.89
CA CYS A 14 43.62 23.37 25.89
C CYS A 14 42.77 22.11 26.15
N LEU A 15 43.12 21.27 27.12
CA LEU A 15 42.47 19.97 27.36
C LEU A 15 41.26 20.00 28.31
N LEU A 16 40.74 21.18 28.69
CA LEU A 16 39.65 21.30 29.67
C LEU A 16 38.29 21.76 29.12
N PHE A 17 38.08 21.77 27.79
CA PHE A 17 36.83 22.27 27.19
C PHE A 17 36.05 21.26 26.32
N ILE A 18 36.08 19.96 26.64
CA ILE A 18 35.19 18.99 25.98
C ILE A 18 34.41 18.14 26.98
N SER A 19 33.66 18.82 27.86
CA SER A 19 32.46 18.23 28.46
C SER A 19 31.24 18.83 27.76
N GLY A 20 31.02 18.36 26.53
CA GLY A 20 29.79 18.61 25.79
C GLY A 20 28.67 17.78 26.43
N CYS A 21 27.66 18.46 26.96
CA CYS A 21 26.43 17.87 27.44
C CYS A 21 25.75 17.18 26.25
N ASN A 22 25.55 15.86 26.32
CA ASN A 22 24.62 15.17 25.43
C ASN A 22 23.22 15.65 25.82
N THR A 23 22.76 16.72 25.19
CA THR A 23 21.33 17.03 25.12
C THR A 23 20.69 15.79 24.49
N GLY A 24 19.99 15.03 25.32
CA GLY A 24 19.08 14.00 24.85
C GLY A 24 18.07 14.68 23.96
N GLU A 25 18.34 14.63 22.66
CA GLU A 25 17.42 15.03 21.62
C GLU A 25 16.21 14.13 21.79
N SER A 26 15.22 14.67 22.48
CA SER A 26 13.91 14.08 22.53
C SER A 26 13.43 14.18 21.09
N ILE A 27 13.51 13.06 20.36
CA ILE A 27 12.86 12.90 19.07
C ILE A 27 11.43 13.35 19.33
N ALA A 28 11.10 14.55 18.87
CA ALA A 28 9.73 14.98 18.80
C ALA A 28 9.07 13.91 17.94
N VAL A 29 8.27 13.06 18.57
CA VAL A 29 7.34 12.20 17.85
C VAL A 29 6.51 13.19 17.06
N GLU A 30 6.86 13.33 15.77
CA GLU A 30 6.09 14.10 14.82
C GLU A 30 4.67 13.58 15.02
N ASN A 31 3.78 14.45 15.46
CA ASN A 31 2.38 14.10 15.68
C ASN A 31 1.76 13.92 14.30
N THR A 32 2.12 12.82 13.62
CA THR A 32 1.59 12.46 12.31
C THR A 32 0.13 12.17 12.56
N SER A 33 -0.73 13.16 12.33
CA SER A 33 -2.16 13.02 12.52
C SER A 33 -2.65 11.88 11.63
N ILE A 34 -2.90 10.70 12.20
CA ILE A 34 -3.40 9.55 11.46
C ILE A 34 -4.84 9.88 11.06
N ARG A 35 -5.06 10.07 9.75
CA ARG A 35 -6.40 10.26 9.19
C ARG A 35 -6.93 8.91 8.74
N LYS A 36 -8.22 8.66 8.97
CA LYS A 36 -8.91 7.47 8.47
C LYS A 36 -9.65 7.79 7.19
N ILE A 37 -9.47 6.97 6.17
CA ILE A 37 -10.18 7.05 4.89
C ILE A 37 -11.09 5.84 4.77
N THR A 38 -12.39 6.07 4.55
CA THR A 38 -13.37 4.99 4.43
C THR A 38 -13.15 4.18 3.15
N LEU A 39 -13.19 2.86 3.28
CA LEU A 39 -13.04 1.88 2.20
C LEU A 39 -14.37 1.16 1.96
N ARG A 40 -14.60 0.73 0.72
CA ARG A 40 -15.68 -0.20 0.37
C ARG A 40 -15.19 -1.21 -0.65
N SER A 41 -15.44 -2.50 -0.39
CA SER A 41 -15.23 -3.56 -1.39
C SER A 41 -16.44 -3.64 -2.31
N HIS A 42 -16.19 -3.69 -3.61
CA HIS A 42 -17.22 -3.68 -4.65
C HIS A 42 -17.27 -4.96 -5.47
N TYR A 43 -16.13 -5.61 -5.61
CA TYR A 43 -15.98 -6.81 -6.42
C TYR A 43 -14.81 -7.65 -5.90
N SER A 44 -15.00 -8.96 -5.87
CA SER A 44 -13.92 -9.92 -5.62
C SER A 44 -14.16 -11.16 -6.47
N SER A 45 -13.09 -11.69 -7.05
CA SER A 45 -13.15 -12.90 -7.87
C SER A 45 -11.81 -13.62 -7.84
N ASN A 46 -11.86 -14.95 -7.97
CA ASN A 46 -10.68 -15.80 -8.11
C ASN A 46 -10.26 -15.99 -9.57
N GLN A 47 -11.01 -15.41 -10.52
CA GLN A 47 -10.81 -15.59 -11.96
C GLN A 47 -11.01 -14.27 -12.71
N CYS A 48 -10.02 -13.38 -12.61
CA CYS A 48 -10.08 -12.07 -13.24
C CYS A 48 -9.37 -11.97 -14.60
N GLY A 49 -8.61 -13.00 -15.00
CA GLY A 49 -7.90 -13.02 -16.28
C GLY A 49 -6.77 -11.99 -16.38
N ILE A 50 -6.20 -11.59 -15.24
CA ILE A 50 -5.04 -10.70 -15.13
C ILE A 50 -3.85 -11.55 -14.73
N SER A 51 -2.85 -11.63 -15.60
CA SER A 51 -1.75 -12.58 -15.46
C SER A 51 -0.65 -12.13 -14.49
N ASN A 52 -0.44 -10.82 -14.36
CA ASN A 52 0.60 -10.26 -13.52
C ASN A 52 0.00 -9.64 -12.26
N ALA A 53 0.74 -9.69 -11.16
CA ALA A 53 0.37 -8.96 -9.97
C ALA A 53 0.46 -7.46 -10.25
N SER A 54 -0.61 -6.72 -9.95
CA SER A 54 -0.69 -5.31 -10.26
C SER A 54 -1.70 -4.58 -9.40
N VAL A 55 -1.50 -3.27 -9.30
CA VAL A 55 -2.43 -2.33 -8.69
C VAL A 55 -2.79 -1.31 -9.76
N ILE A 56 -4.07 -1.18 -10.08
CA ILE A 56 -4.56 -0.33 -11.17
C ILE A 56 -5.57 0.66 -10.61
N LEU A 57 -5.31 1.95 -10.82
CA LEU A 57 -6.27 3.00 -10.51
C LEU A 57 -7.43 2.97 -11.52
N ILE A 58 -8.64 3.17 -11.02
CA ILE A 58 -9.86 3.28 -11.81
C ILE A 58 -10.43 4.67 -11.55
N ASN A 59 -10.41 5.51 -12.58
CA ASN A 59 -10.75 6.93 -12.46
C ASN A 59 -12.22 7.23 -12.78
N ASN A 60 -12.89 6.35 -13.50
CA ASN A 60 -14.24 6.58 -13.99
C ASN A 60 -15.01 5.27 -14.22
N LYS A 61 -16.31 5.44 -14.47
CA LYS A 61 -17.23 4.32 -14.70
C LYS A 61 -16.88 3.50 -15.96
N ALA A 62 -16.36 4.13 -17.02
CA ALA A 62 -16.02 3.43 -18.26
C ALA A 62 -14.82 2.48 -18.08
N GLU A 63 -13.81 2.91 -17.31
CA GLU A 63 -12.68 2.05 -16.91
C GLU A 63 -13.14 0.88 -16.04
N LEU A 64 -14.02 1.15 -15.06
CA LEU A 64 -14.61 0.10 -14.21
C LEU A 64 -15.36 -0.94 -15.05
N GLU A 65 -16.20 -0.48 -15.98
CA GLU A 65 -16.95 -1.35 -16.90
C GLU A 65 -16.02 -2.20 -17.76
N THR A 66 -14.95 -1.61 -18.28
CA THR A 66 -13.95 -2.31 -19.08
C THR A 66 -13.27 -3.41 -18.28
N ILE A 67 -12.85 -3.12 -17.04
CA ILE A 67 -12.20 -4.08 -16.14
C ILE A 67 -13.15 -5.22 -15.79
N ILE A 68 -14.37 -4.92 -15.36
CA ILE A 68 -15.34 -5.95 -14.97
C ILE A 68 -15.72 -6.81 -16.18
N THR A 69 -15.97 -6.21 -17.34
CA THR A 69 -16.29 -6.95 -18.56
C THR A 69 -15.15 -7.86 -18.97
N ARG A 70 -13.90 -7.38 -18.90
CA ARG A 70 -12.72 -8.21 -19.16
C ARG A 70 -12.63 -9.39 -18.19
N SER A 71 -12.81 -9.15 -16.89
CA SER A 71 -12.75 -10.20 -15.87
C SER A 71 -13.81 -11.29 -16.05
N ARG A 72 -14.95 -10.94 -16.65
CA ARG A 72 -16.07 -11.85 -16.88
C ARG A 72 -16.06 -12.53 -18.25
N ARG A 73 -15.07 -12.30 -19.11
CA ARG A 73 -15.02 -12.91 -20.47
C ARG A 73 -15.05 -14.44 -20.46
N ALA A 74 -14.53 -15.07 -19.41
CA ALA A 74 -14.56 -16.53 -19.25
C ALA A 74 -15.91 -17.06 -18.74
N VAL A 75 -16.84 -16.18 -18.32
CA VAL A 75 -18.14 -16.56 -17.80
C VAL A 75 -19.15 -16.58 -18.95
N LEU A 76 -19.59 -17.79 -19.32
CA LEU A 76 -20.68 -18.00 -20.27
C LEU A 76 -22.03 -17.71 -19.58
N SER A 77 -22.35 -16.43 -19.38
CA SER A 77 -23.62 -16.02 -18.81
C SER A 77 -24.21 -14.85 -19.59
N ASP A 78 -25.46 -15.01 -20.01
CA ASP A 78 -26.25 -13.95 -20.66
C ASP A 78 -26.74 -12.88 -19.67
N LYS A 79 -26.39 -13.01 -18.38
CA LYS A 79 -26.77 -12.02 -17.38
C LYS A 79 -25.98 -10.72 -17.59
N PRO A 80 -26.65 -9.57 -17.69
CA PRO A 80 -25.97 -8.30 -17.81
C PRO A 80 -25.02 -8.07 -16.62
N VAL A 81 -23.89 -7.43 -16.89
CA VAL A 81 -22.90 -7.10 -15.88
C VAL A 81 -23.48 -6.03 -14.97
N THR A 82 -23.79 -6.37 -13.72
CA THR A 82 -24.09 -5.38 -12.69
C THR A 82 -22.80 -4.69 -12.28
N LEU A 83 -22.65 -3.43 -12.65
CA LEU A 83 -21.52 -2.61 -12.22
C LEU A 83 -21.77 -2.10 -10.80
N PRO A 84 -20.75 -2.09 -9.93
CA PRO A 84 -20.84 -1.43 -8.64
C PRO A 84 -21.13 0.06 -8.79
N GLU A 85 -21.99 0.58 -7.92
CA GLU A 85 -22.28 2.01 -7.87
C GLU A 85 -21.17 2.73 -7.10
N ILE A 86 -20.26 3.38 -7.83
CA ILE A 86 -19.18 4.20 -7.28
C ILE A 86 -19.38 5.64 -7.75
N ASN A 87 -19.48 6.58 -6.80
CA ASN A 87 -19.47 8.01 -7.10
C ASN A 87 -18.02 8.47 -7.33
N PHE A 88 -17.56 8.43 -8.59
CA PHE A 88 -16.21 8.84 -8.99
C PHE A 88 -15.93 10.35 -8.84
N SER A 89 -16.94 11.17 -8.55
CA SER A 89 -16.75 12.58 -8.20
C SER A 89 -15.99 12.70 -6.88
N GLU A 90 -16.36 11.88 -5.90
CA GLU A 90 -15.89 11.93 -4.51
C GLU A 90 -14.90 10.81 -4.19
N ASN A 91 -14.96 9.71 -4.92
CA ASN A 91 -14.19 8.50 -4.64
C ASN A 91 -13.26 8.15 -5.79
N LEU A 92 -12.19 7.44 -5.46
CA LEU A 92 -11.39 6.67 -6.41
C LEU A 92 -11.73 5.20 -6.24
N ALA A 93 -11.42 4.38 -7.25
CA ALA A 93 -11.42 2.94 -7.10
C ALA A 93 -10.09 2.35 -7.55
N LEU A 94 -9.76 1.19 -7.00
CA LEU A 94 -8.50 0.50 -7.21
C LEU A 94 -8.80 -0.97 -7.46
N LEU A 95 -8.21 -1.51 -8.51
CA LEU A 95 -8.13 -2.94 -8.72
C LEU A 95 -6.81 -3.45 -8.15
N ILE A 96 -6.89 -4.42 -7.26
CA ILE A 96 -5.75 -5.18 -6.75
C ILE A 96 -5.82 -6.55 -7.41
N ALA A 97 -4.78 -6.95 -8.13
CA ALA A 97 -4.68 -8.26 -8.77
C ALA A 97 -3.43 -9.00 -8.30
N LEU A 98 -3.56 -10.29 -8.00
CA LEU A 98 -2.43 -11.12 -7.57
C LEU A 98 -1.68 -11.79 -8.72
N GLY A 99 -2.13 -11.56 -9.96
CA GLY A 99 -1.68 -12.29 -11.13
C GLY A 99 -2.14 -13.75 -11.11
N THR A 100 -1.61 -14.52 -12.05
CA THR A 100 -1.91 -15.95 -12.16
C THR A 100 -1.26 -16.74 -11.02
N LYS A 101 -2.04 -17.61 -10.38
CA LYS A 101 -1.59 -18.60 -9.38
C LYS A 101 -1.84 -20.00 -9.89
N SER A 102 -0.93 -20.92 -9.59
CA SER A 102 -0.97 -22.32 -10.06
C SER A 102 -1.87 -23.24 -9.24
N SER A 103 -2.39 -22.78 -8.10
CA SER A 103 -3.30 -23.52 -7.25
C SER A 103 -4.47 -22.67 -6.77
N ALA A 104 -5.51 -23.36 -6.29
CA ALA A 104 -6.59 -22.74 -5.55
C ALA A 104 -6.16 -22.33 -4.13
N GLY A 105 -6.96 -21.50 -3.48
CA GLY A 105 -6.76 -21.09 -2.08
C GLY A 105 -6.00 -19.77 -1.91
N TYR A 106 -5.51 -19.17 -2.99
CA TYR A 106 -5.08 -17.77 -2.97
C TYR A 106 -6.28 -16.83 -3.00
N GLY A 107 -6.18 -15.69 -2.31
CA GLY A 107 -7.23 -14.69 -2.26
C GLY A 107 -6.74 -13.34 -1.77
N ILE A 108 -7.62 -12.34 -1.86
CA ILE A 108 -7.39 -11.01 -1.30
C ILE A 108 -8.47 -10.76 -0.26
N GLN A 109 -8.10 -10.28 0.91
CA GLN A 109 -9.04 -9.93 1.98
C GLN A 109 -8.86 -8.49 2.41
N LEU A 110 -9.98 -7.77 2.57
CA LEU A 110 -10.00 -6.45 3.17
C LEU A 110 -10.34 -6.60 4.65
N ASN A 111 -9.40 -6.27 5.53
CA ASN A 111 -9.49 -6.53 6.97
C ASN A 111 -10.18 -5.42 7.77
N ALA A 112 -10.29 -4.22 7.19
CA ALA A 112 -10.98 -3.10 7.81
C ALA A 112 -11.71 -2.25 6.76
N ASP A 113 -12.74 -1.55 7.21
CA ASP A 113 -13.53 -0.61 6.42
C ASP A 113 -12.90 0.79 6.33
N SER A 114 -11.69 0.95 6.87
CA SER A 114 -10.94 2.19 6.82
C SER A 114 -9.44 1.93 6.63
N ALA A 115 -8.80 2.78 5.82
CA ALA A 115 -7.37 2.84 5.64
C ALA A 115 -6.77 3.96 6.48
N GLU A 116 -5.52 3.76 6.89
CA GLU A 116 -4.75 4.80 7.57
C GLU A 116 -3.98 5.63 6.55
N MET A 117 -4.09 6.95 6.66
CA MET A 117 -3.25 7.89 5.93
C MET A 117 -2.14 8.39 6.84
N ARG A 118 -0.88 8.13 6.44
CA ARG A 118 0.33 8.57 7.16
C ARG A 118 1.27 9.25 6.16
N SER A 119 1.61 10.51 6.41
CA SER A 119 2.54 11.29 5.58
C SER A 119 2.27 11.15 4.07
N GLU A 120 1.03 11.41 3.65
CA GLU A 120 0.54 11.30 2.27
C GLU A 120 0.51 9.89 1.66
N LYS A 121 0.74 8.86 2.47
CA LYS A 121 0.62 7.45 2.06
C LYS A 121 -0.67 6.87 2.60
N LEU A 122 -1.49 6.32 1.71
CA LEU A 122 -2.69 5.57 2.06
C LEU A 122 -2.32 4.10 2.24
N ILE A 123 -2.36 3.61 3.48
CA ILE A 123 -2.04 2.22 3.84
C ILE A 123 -3.34 1.43 3.88
N LEU A 124 -3.51 0.53 2.92
CA LEU A 124 -4.70 -0.29 2.82
C LEU A 124 -4.61 -1.51 3.75
N PRO A 125 -5.66 -1.83 4.51
CA PRO A 125 -5.71 -3.00 5.39
C PRO A 125 -6.04 -4.26 4.57
N VAL A 126 -5.18 -4.60 3.61
CA VAL A 126 -5.40 -5.71 2.68
C VAL A 126 -4.40 -6.84 2.94
N ASP A 127 -4.93 -8.05 3.13
CA ASP A 127 -4.13 -9.26 3.24
C ASP A 127 -4.22 -10.11 1.97
N ILE A 128 -3.09 -10.77 1.67
CA ILE A 128 -3.03 -11.82 0.67
C ILE A 128 -3.20 -13.16 1.39
N ILE A 129 -4.33 -13.82 1.13
CA ILE A 129 -4.56 -15.19 1.58
C ILE A 129 -3.70 -16.11 0.71
N SER A 130 -2.92 -16.97 1.36
CA SER A 130 -2.15 -18.04 0.71
C SER A 130 -2.64 -19.39 1.22
N PRO A 131 -2.68 -20.42 0.36
CA PRO A 131 -3.07 -21.77 0.78
C PRO A 131 -2.06 -22.36 1.76
N ASP A 132 -2.52 -23.29 2.60
CA ASP A 132 -1.65 -24.04 3.50
C ASP A 132 -0.58 -24.82 2.70
N LYS A 133 0.68 -24.62 3.07
CA LYS A 133 1.84 -25.27 2.46
C LYS A 133 1.82 -26.79 2.62
N ASN A 134 1.18 -27.30 3.67
CA ASN A 134 1.10 -28.73 3.97
C ASN A 134 -0.29 -29.33 3.67
N GLY A 135 -1.24 -28.51 3.21
CA GLY A 135 -2.59 -28.94 2.88
C GLY A 135 -2.71 -29.51 1.47
N PHE A 136 -3.71 -30.36 1.24
CA PHE A 136 -4.09 -30.76 -0.11
C PHE A 136 -4.66 -29.55 -0.86
N GLN A 137 -4.08 -29.22 -2.01
CA GLN A 137 -4.49 -28.10 -2.85
C GLN A 137 -4.98 -28.57 -4.22
N ALA A 138 -6.09 -28.00 -4.68
CA ALA A 138 -6.51 -28.18 -6.06
C ALA A 138 -5.54 -27.46 -7.01
N GLN A 139 -5.02 -28.20 -8.00
CA GLN A 139 -4.12 -27.69 -9.03
C GLN A 139 -4.93 -27.08 -10.17
N ILE A 140 -5.44 -25.88 -9.94
CA ILE A 140 -6.19 -25.09 -10.91
C ILE A 140 -5.59 -23.69 -11.00
N MET A 141 -5.45 -23.21 -12.23
CA MET A 141 -5.00 -21.84 -12.47
C MET A 141 -6.07 -20.86 -12.00
N THR A 142 -5.68 -19.92 -11.16
CA THR A 142 -6.53 -18.84 -10.66
C THR A 142 -5.89 -17.49 -10.95
N SER A 143 -6.68 -16.42 -10.94
CA SER A 143 -6.18 -15.04 -11.06
C SER A 143 -6.97 -14.12 -10.12
N PRO A 144 -6.71 -14.19 -8.79
CA PRO A 144 -7.48 -13.46 -7.80
C PRO A 144 -7.35 -11.95 -7.96
N CYS A 145 -8.48 -11.25 -7.82
CA CYS A 145 -8.50 -9.79 -7.77
C CYS A 145 -9.63 -9.25 -6.89
N MET A 146 -9.50 -7.98 -6.50
CA MET A 146 -10.47 -7.24 -5.71
C MET A 146 -10.55 -5.79 -6.20
N ILE A 147 -11.76 -5.23 -6.28
CA ILE A 147 -11.99 -3.81 -6.49
C ILE A 147 -12.43 -3.19 -5.18
N ILE A 148 -11.69 -2.18 -4.73
CA ILE A 148 -12.03 -1.36 -3.58
C ILE A 148 -12.22 0.09 -4.01
N SER A 149 -13.11 0.83 -3.36
CA SER A 149 -13.22 2.28 -3.49
C SER A 149 -12.89 2.97 -2.19
N PHE A 150 -12.44 4.21 -2.29
CA PHE A 150 -12.15 5.05 -1.15
C PHE A 150 -12.29 6.52 -1.50
N THR A 151 -12.55 7.33 -0.47
CA THR A 151 -12.75 8.77 -0.64
C THR A 151 -11.46 9.43 -1.12
N LYS A 152 -11.56 10.34 -2.09
CA LYS A 152 -10.43 11.17 -2.53
C LYS A 152 -9.84 11.90 -1.33
N GLY A 153 -8.51 11.98 -1.29
CA GLY A 153 -7.77 12.65 -0.23
C GLY A 153 -6.41 13.12 -0.70
N GLY A 154 -5.70 13.83 0.18
CA GLY A 154 -4.34 14.33 -0.08
C GLY A 154 -3.27 13.26 0.11
N TYR A 155 -3.39 12.14 -0.58
CA TYR A 155 -2.36 11.09 -0.61
C TYR A 155 -1.79 10.97 -2.03
N THR A 156 -0.49 10.71 -2.11
CA THR A 156 0.29 10.62 -3.36
C THR A 156 0.77 9.19 -3.62
N GLN A 157 0.69 8.32 -2.61
CA GLN A 157 1.08 6.92 -2.69
C GLN A 157 0.03 6.02 -2.03
N ILE A 158 -0.27 4.88 -2.65
CA ILE A 158 -1.14 3.83 -2.09
C ILE A 158 -0.29 2.59 -1.84
N ILE A 159 -0.30 2.10 -0.61
CA ILE A 159 0.39 0.88 -0.18
C ILE A 159 -0.65 -0.20 0.04
N VAL A 160 -0.61 -1.26 -0.77
CA VAL A 160 -1.48 -2.44 -0.59
C VAL A 160 -0.82 -3.44 0.34
N ASN A 161 0.46 -3.72 0.12
CA ASN A 161 1.31 -4.51 1.01
C ASN A 161 2.80 -4.16 0.74
N GLU A 162 3.74 -4.92 1.32
CA GLU A 162 5.18 -4.67 1.17
C GLU A 162 5.71 -4.75 -0.29
N VAL A 163 4.96 -5.36 -1.21
CA VAL A 163 5.41 -5.63 -2.60
C VAL A 163 4.52 -4.93 -3.65
N LEU A 164 3.29 -4.59 -3.30
CA LEU A 164 2.30 -3.97 -4.17
C LEU A 164 2.04 -2.54 -3.70
N GLU A 165 2.56 -1.59 -4.47
CA GLU A 165 2.35 -0.16 -4.27
C GLU A 165 2.01 0.54 -5.58
N LEU A 166 1.31 1.66 -5.47
CA LEU A 166 0.96 2.53 -6.59
C LEU A 166 1.30 3.97 -6.25
N GLN A 167 2.07 4.63 -7.11
CA GLN A 167 2.25 6.08 -7.09
C GLN A 167 1.12 6.73 -7.88
N LEU A 168 0.48 7.74 -7.29
CA LEU A 168 -0.54 8.53 -7.97
C LEU A 168 0.15 9.72 -8.63
N GLU A 169 0.15 9.74 -9.96
CA GLU A 169 0.49 10.94 -10.73
C GLU A 169 -0.74 11.86 -10.69
N LEU A 170 -0.77 12.77 -9.69
CA LEU A 170 -1.78 13.83 -9.56
C LEU A 170 -1.45 15.02 -10.46
#